data_AF-A0A160TJT3-F1
#
_entry.id   AF-A0A160TJT3-F1
#
_cell.length_a   1.000
_cell.length_b   1.000
_cell.length_c   1.000
_cell.angle_alpha   90.00
_cell.angle_beta   90.00
_cell.angle_gamma   90.00
#
_symmetry.space_group_name_H-M   'P 1'
#
loop_
_entity.id
_entity.type
_entity.pdbx_description
1 polymer ?
#
loop_
_entity_poly.entity_id
_entity_poly.type
_entity_poly.pdbx_seq_one_letter_code
_entity_poly.pdbx_strand_id
1 'polypeptide(L)'
;MIHDADGGAFVYAAAELLHDRFERVVLLTDRERLASDEALVTRQGVYARLGRKKIAFFTSVRPLAASRFEEGEVAYVDVHSGAETILTDVALFTYATARVPDVTLEAPLRAAGLDVRLIGDAYAPRTVLAATSEGHLAAMDF
;
A
#
# COMPACT_ATOMS: atom_id res chain seq x y z
N MET A 1 -10.11 2.33 -8.43
CA MET A 1 -9.63 3.30 -7.42
C MET A 1 -8.74 2.59 -6.42
N ILE A 2 -7.66 3.24 -5.99
CA ILE A 2 -6.72 2.72 -4.98
C ILE A 2 -6.62 3.74 -3.84
N HIS A 3 -6.76 3.28 -2.59
CA HIS A 3 -6.35 4.02 -1.41
C HIS A 3 -4.95 3.58 -0.98
N ASP A 4 -4.00 4.52 -0.96
CA ASP A 4 -2.61 4.31 -0.59
C ASP A 4 -2.33 4.94 0.78
N ALA A 5 -2.03 4.09 1.76
CA ALA A 5 -1.49 4.46 3.06
C ALA A 5 -0.15 3.75 3.36
N ASP A 6 0.30 2.83 2.49
CA ASP A 6 1.59 2.13 2.61
C ASP A 6 2.73 3.03 2.12
N GLY A 7 2.59 3.71 0.98
CA GLY A 7 3.58 4.66 0.47
C GLY A 7 4.84 4.04 -0.15
N GLY A 8 4.87 2.72 -0.34
CA GLY A 8 5.93 2.00 -1.06
C GLY A 8 5.70 1.93 -2.58
N ALA A 9 6.75 1.57 -3.33
CA ALA A 9 6.72 1.49 -4.79
C ALA A 9 5.69 0.50 -5.36
N PHE A 10 5.34 -0.53 -4.57
CA PHE A 10 4.41 -1.59 -4.98
C PHE A 10 3.02 -1.08 -5.32
N VAL A 11 2.52 -0.07 -4.60
CA VAL A 11 1.19 0.51 -4.82
C VAL A 11 1.10 1.13 -6.22
N TYR A 12 2.17 1.78 -6.66
CA TYR A 12 2.21 2.41 -7.98
C TYR A 12 2.39 1.41 -9.10
N ALA A 13 3.16 0.33 -8.88
CA ALA A 13 3.21 -0.78 -9.82
C ALA A 13 1.81 -1.41 -10.01
N ALA A 14 1.05 -1.57 -8.93
CA ALA A 14 -0.34 -2.02 -9.01
C ALA A 14 -1.24 -1.02 -9.77
N ALA A 15 -1.06 0.29 -9.56
CA ALA A 15 -1.78 1.31 -10.31
C ALA A 15 -1.50 1.24 -11.83
N GLU A 16 -0.24 1.02 -12.20
CA GLU A 16 0.16 0.83 -13.60
C GLU A 16 -0.47 -0.41 -14.23
N LEU A 17 -0.55 -1.52 -13.48
CA LEU A 17 -1.24 -2.74 -13.90
C LEU A 17 -2.74 -2.53 -14.07
N LEU A 18 -3.39 -1.86 -13.11
CA LEU A 18 -4.83 -1.57 -13.20
C LEU A 18 -5.14 -0.62 -14.35
N HIS A 19 -4.25 0.31 -14.68
CA HIS A 19 -4.43 1.19 -15.83
C HIS A 19 -4.50 0.41 -17.15
N ASP A 20 -3.85 -0.75 -17.24
CA ASP A 20 -3.94 -1.61 -18.42
C ASP A 20 -5.24 -2.44 -18.47
N ARG A 21 -6.14 -2.28 -17.49
CA ARG A 21 -7.41 -3.04 -17.36
C ARG A 21 -8.65 -2.16 -17.22
N PHE A 22 -8.49 -0.94 -16.74
CA PHE A 22 -9.57 0.02 -16.51
C PHE A 22 -9.31 1.30 -17.30
N GLU A 23 -10.38 1.91 -17.81
CA GLU A 23 -10.31 3.17 -18.55
C GLU A 23 -9.68 4.30 -17.71
N ARG A 24 -9.96 4.31 -16.40
CA ARG A 24 -9.47 5.30 -15.47
C ARG A 24 -9.02 4.68 -14.16
N VAL A 25 -7.86 5.13 -13.68
CA VAL A 25 -7.35 4.82 -12.35
C VAL A 25 -7.18 6.12 -11.57
N VAL A 26 -7.65 6.10 -10.32
CA VAL A 26 -7.51 7.19 -9.35
C VAL A 26 -6.84 6.64 -8.10
N LEU A 27 -5.79 7.33 -7.64
CA LEU A 27 -5.08 7.08 -6.39
C LEU A 27 -5.48 8.14 -5.35
N LEU A 28 -5.82 7.72 -4.14
CA LEU A 28 -5.94 8.61 -2.99
C LEU A 28 -4.87 8.26 -1.97
N THR A 29 -4.29 9.27 -1.32
CA THR A 29 -3.42 9.07 -0.16
C THR A 29 -3.70 10.15 0.88
N ASP A 30 -3.68 9.75 2.15
CA ASP A 30 -3.77 10.66 3.29
C ASP A 30 -2.49 11.49 3.47
N ARG A 31 -1.36 10.97 2.97
CA ARG A 31 -0.06 11.65 2.93
C ARG A 31 -0.04 12.84 1.98
N GLU A 32 0.87 13.77 2.26
CA GLU A 32 1.11 14.98 1.45
C GLU A 32 1.75 14.68 0.08
N ARG A 33 2.31 13.48 -0.09
CA ARG A 33 3.00 13.06 -1.32
C ARG A 33 2.97 11.55 -1.51
N LEU A 34 3.09 11.13 -2.77
CA LEU A 34 3.26 9.73 -3.18
C LEU A 34 4.69 9.24 -2.93
N ALA A 35 4.85 7.94 -2.79
CA ALA A 35 6.10 7.21 -2.64
C ALA A 35 6.95 7.80 -1.51
N SER A 36 6.32 8.08 -0.37
CA SER A 36 6.96 8.73 0.77
C SER A 36 8.05 7.87 1.41
N ASP A 37 7.90 6.55 1.32
CA ASP A 37 8.80 5.58 1.93
C ASP A 37 9.89 5.11 0.94
N GLU A 38 9.93 5.71 -0.25
CA GLU A 38 10.89 5.44 -1.30
C GLU A 38 12.00 6.49 -1.38
N ALA A 39 13.16 6.08 -1.90
CA ALA A 39 14.22 7.00 -2.25
C ALA A 39 13.75 8.06 -3.27
N LEU A 40 14.33 9.26 -3.22
CA LEU A 40 13.91 10.40 -4.06
C LEU A 40 13.85 10.05 -5.56
N VAL A 41 14.85 9.33 -6.06
CA VAL A 41 14.96 8.95 -7.48
C VAL A 41 13.84 7.98 -7.88
N THR A 42 13.52 7.02 -7.01
CA THR A 42 12.40 6.09 -7.18
C THR A 42 11.08 6.85 -7.22
N ARG A 43 10.87 7.77 -6.28
CA ARG A 43 9.66 8.62 -6.23
C ARG A 43 9.51 9.48 -7.48
N GLN A 44 10.57 10.12 -7.95
CA GLN A 44 10.53 10.89 -9.21
C GLN A 44 10.13 9.98 -10.39
N GLY A 45 10.66 8.77 -10.43
CA GLY A 45 10.27 7.74 -11.40
C GLY A 45 8.77 7.39 -11.31
N VAL A 46 8.22 7.24 -10.10
CA VAL A 46 6.79 7.00 -9.88
C VAL A 46 5.96 8.14 -10.49
N TYR A 47 6.22 9.40 -10.11
CA TYR A 47 5.47 10.54 -10.65
C TYR A 47 5.55 10.61 -12.18
N ALA A 48 6.72 10.38 -12.77
CA ALA A 48 6.89 10.38 -14.23
C ALA A 48 6.07 9.28 -14.92
N ARG A 49 6.02 8.06 -14.36
CA ARG A 49 5.25 6.95 -14.92
C ARG A 49 3.74 7.16 -14.78
N LEU A 50 3.27 7.59 -13.60
CA LEU A 50 1.86 7.92 -13.37
C LEU A 50 1.39 9.04 -14.32
N GLY A 51 2.20 10.10 -14.47
CA GLY A 51 1.90 11.21 -15.38
C GLY A 51 1.80 10.79 -16.85
N ARG A 52 2.72 9.93 -17.32
CA ARG A 52 2.68 9.39 -18.70
C ARG A 52 1.43 8.55 -18.96
N LYS A 53 0.99 7.77 -17.97
CA LYS A 53 -0.26 6.98 -18.03
C LYS A 53 -1.52 7.80 -17.70
N LYS A 54 -1.38 9.10 -17.40
CA LYS A 54 -2.50 9.99 -17.01
C LYS A 54 -3.31 9.43 -15.82
N ILE A 55 -2.65 8.73 -14.91
CA ILE A 55 -3.28 8.22 -13.68
C ILE A 55 -3.50 9.43 -12.76
N ALA A 56 -4.75 9.68 -12.39
CA ALA A 56 -5.09 10.77 -11.48
C ALA A 56 -4.72 10.38 -10.05
N PHE A 57 -4.25 11.36 -9.28
CA PHE A 57 -3.99 11.16 -7.85
C PHE A 57 -4.37 12.40 -7.06
N PHE A 58 -4.82 12.17 -5.83
CA PHE A 58 -5.13 13.20 -4.85
C PHE A 58 -4.39 12.87 -3.56
N THR A 59 -3.67 13.86 -3.04
CA THR A 59 -2.92 13.78 -1.78
C THR A 59 -3.68 14.50 -0.68
N SER A 60 -3.32 14.24 0.58
CA SER A 60 -4.00 14.82 1.74
C SER A 60 -5.50 14.53 1.75
N VAL A 61 -5.90 13.37 1.22
CA VAL A 61 -7.31 12.94 1.19
C VAL A 61 -7.43 11.49 1.62
N ARG A 62 -8.54 11.15 2.27
CA ARG A 62 -8.82 9.77 2.66
C ARG A 62 -10.24 9.34 2.27
N PRO A 63 -10.46 8.08 1.89
CA PRO A 63 -11.79 7.58 1.63
C PRO A 63 -12.65 7.62 2.91
N LEU A 64 -13.95 7.86 2.73
CA LEU A 64 -14.94 7.88 3.80
C LEU A 64 -15.64 6.53 3.90
N ALA A 65 -15.91 6.10 5.13
CA ALA A 65 -16.69 4.89 5.41
C ALA A 65 -18.14 4.98 4.91
N ALA A 66 -18.66 6.19 4.72
CA ALA A 66 -19.99 6.46 4.19
C ALA A 66 -20.12 6.25 2.66
N SER A 67 -19.09 5.74 2.00
CA SER A 67 -19.10 5.44 0.56
C SER A 67 -20.19 4.43 0.19
N ARG A 68 -20.89 4.67 -0.92
CA ARG A 68 -21.93 3.79 -1.46
C ARG A 68 -21.35 2.91 -2.59
N PHE A 69 -20.53 1.93 -2.21
CA PHE A 69 -19.80 1.10 -3.19
C PHE A 69 -20.72 0.34 -4.16
N GLU A 70 -21.88 -0.13 -3.70
CA GLU A 70 -22.88 -0.83 -4.55
C GLU A 70 -23.47 0.07 -5.63
N GLU A 71 -23.42 1.39 -5.44
CA GLU A 71 -23.84 2.40 -6.43
C GLU A 71 -22.66 2.87 -7.29
N GLY A 72 -21.49 2.24 -7.14
CA GLY A 72 -20.26 2.65 -7.82
C GLY A 72 -19.70 3.97 -7.29
N GLU A 73 -20.02 4.34 -6.05
CA GLU A 73 -19.58 5.61 -5.45
C GLU A 73 -18.53 5.41 -4.36
N VAL A 74 -17.50 6.24 -4.40
CA VAL A 74 -16.53 6.36 -3.31
C VAL A 74 -16.39 7.82 -2.91
N ALA A 75 -16.79 8.12 -1.68
CA ALA A 75 -16.61 9.42 -1.08
C ALA A 75 -15.22 9.51 -0.44
N TYR A 76 -14.60 10.69 -0.50
CA TYR A 76 -13.36 11.00 0.19
C TYR A 76 -13.41 12.39 0.78
N VAL A 77 -12.56 12.62 1.78
CA VAL A 77 -12.45 13.89 2.49
C VAL A 77 -11.02 14.41 2.46
N ASP A 78 -10.86 15.70 2.24
CA ASP A 78 -9.60 16.41 2.46
C ASP A 78 -9.30 16.46 3.96
N VAL A 79 -8.13 15.95 4.36
CA VAL A 79 -7.78 15.74 5.77
C VAL A 79 -7.51 17.05 6.53
N HIS A 80 -7.37 18.17 5.83
CA HIS A 80 -7.08 19.47 6.43
C HIS A 80 -8.33 20.35 6.53
N SER A 81 -9.15 20.39 5.47
CA SER A 81 -10.33 21.25 5.37
C SER A 81 -11.63 20.55 5.75
N GLY A 82 -11.66 19.22 5.71
CA GLY A 82 -12.89 18.45 5.86
C GLY A 82 -13.81 18.50 4.64
N ALA A 83 -13.36 19.08 3.51
CA ALA A 83 -14.15 19.12 2.29
C ALA A 83 -14.34 17.71 1.73
N GLU A 84 -15.59 17.32 1.50
CA GLU A 84 -15.94 16.02 0.96
C GLU A 84 -16.12 16.08 -0.56
N THR A 85 -15.80 14.99 -1.23
CA THR A 85 -15.99 14.81 -2.68
C THR A 85 -16.40 13.37 -2.96
N ILE A 86 -17.22 13.16 -3.98
CA ILE A 86 -17.68 11.84 -4.40
C ILE A 86 -17.10 11.53 -5.78
N LEU A 87 -16.48 10.36 -5.91
CA LEU A 87 -16.15 9.74 -7.19
C LEU A 87 -17.24 8.75 -7.55
N THR A 88 -17.79 8.88 -8.75
CA THR A 88 -18.78 7.95 -9.33
C THR A 88 -18.12 6.97 -10.29
N ASP A 89 -18.89 6.00 -10.79
CA ASP A 89 -18.46 5.02 -11.80
C ASP A 89 -17.25 4.17 -11.35
N VAL A 90 -17.15 3.93 -10.04
CA VAL A 90 -16.08 3.15 -9.45
C VAL A 90 -16.44 1.66 -9.50
N ALA A 91 -15.90 0.95 -10.49
CA ALA A 91 -16.07 -0.50 -10.63
C ALA A 91 -15.18 -1.33 -9.68
N LEU A 92 -14.13 -0.72 -9.10
CA LEU A 92 -13.19 -1.39 -8.21
C LEU A 92 -12.63 -0.41 -7.19
N PHE A 93 -12.75 -0.76 -5.91
CA PHE A 93 -12.00 -0.14 -4.82
C PHE A 93 -10.99 -1.14 -4.25
N THR A 94 -9.73 -0.73 -4.16
CA THR A 94 -8.67 -1.51 -3.51
C THR A 94 -7.83 -0.60 -2.61
N TYR A 95 -7.02 -1.18 -1.74
CA TYR A 95 -6.26 -0.45 -0.75
C TYR A 95 -4.89 -1.09 -0.50
N ALA A 96 -3.94 -0.24 -0.11
CA ALA A 96 -2.66 -0.63 0.44
C ALA A 96 -2.48 0.11 1.77
N THR A 97 -2.47 -0.62 2.87
CA THR A 97 -2.36 -0.09 4.23
C THR A 97 -1.25 -0.83 4.98
N ALA A 98 -1.02 -0.49 6.25
CA ALA A 98 -0.09 -1.22 7.09
C ALA A 98 -0.29 -2.74 7.00
N ARG A 99 0.80 -3.46 6.77
CA ARG A 99 0.83 -4.91 6.58
C ARG A 99 0.79 -5.62 7.93
N VAL A 100 0.13 -6.77 7.98
CA VAL A 100 0.08 -7.64 9.16
C VAL A 100 1.00 -8.84 8.92
N PRO A 101 1.88 -9.19 9.87
CA PRO A 101 2.69 -10.40 9.76
C PRO A 101 1.84 -11.66 9.58
N ASP A 102 2.22 -12.55 8.65
CA ASP A 102 1.66 -13.90 8.57
C ASP A 102 2.49 -14.85 9.45
N VAL A 103 1.96 -15.13 10.64
CA VAL A 103 2.60 -15.97 11.67
C VAL A 103 1.77 -17.21 12.00
N THR A 104 0.91 -17.64 11.07
CA THR A 104 0.01 -18.78 11.27
C THR A 104 0.71 -20.09 11.66
N LEU A 105 1.97 -20.28 11.21
CA LEU A 105 2.79 -21.44 11.52
C LEU A 105 3.54 -21.34 12.87
N GLU A 106 3.64 -20.17 13.50
CA GLU A 106 4.47 -20.01 14.69
C GLU A 106 4.00 -20.88 15.85
N ALA A 107 2.74 -20.74 16.26
CA ALA A 107 2.20 -21.46 17.41
C ALA A 107 2.21 -22.99 17.20
N PRO A 108 1.80 -23.55 16.03
CA PRO A 108 1.93 -24.97 15.75
C PRO A 108 3.37 -25.50 15.85
N LEU A 109 4.35 -24.78 15.34
CA LEU A 109 5.76 -25.22 15.37
C LEU A 109 6.31 -25.21 16.81
N ARG A 110 6.00 -24.17 17.60
CA ARG A 110 6.36 -24.11 19.02
C ARG A 110 5.72 -25.24 19.82
N ALA A 111 4.44 -25.55 19.55
CA ALA A 111 3.72 -26.65 20.21
C ALA A 111 4.32 -28.03 19.87
N ALA A 112 4.95 -28.18 18.70
CA ALA A 112 5.70 -29.37 18.32
C ALA A 112 7.09 -29.47 18.99
N GLY A 113 7.45 -28.52 19.86
CA GLY A 113 8.72 -28.49 20.57
C GLY A 113 9.90 -27.96 19.75
N LEU A 114 9.63 -27.32 18.61
CA LEU A 114 10.67 -26.69 17.80
C LEU A 114 11.05 -25.33 18.38
N ASP A 115 12.35 -25.00 18.33
CA ASP A 115 12.79 -23.63 18.54
C ASP A 115 12.48 -22.81 17.28
N VAL A 116 11.75 -21.71 17.45
CA VAL A 116 11.21 -20.90 16.36
C VAL A 116 11.66 -19.46 16.53
N ARG A 117 12.39 -18.97 15.53
CA ARG A 117 12.78 -17.55 15.38
C ARG A 117 12.04 -16.96 14.19
N LEU A 118 11.24 -15.93 14.42
CA LEU A 118 10.64 -15.13 13.34
C LEU A 118 11.70 -14.19 12.76
N ILE A 119 11.72 -14.04 11.44
CA ILE A 119 12.59 -13.12 10.71
C ILE A 119 11.83 -12.48 9.54
N GLY A 120 12.32 -11.35 9.03
CA GLY A 120 11.74 -10.69 7.87
C GLY A 120 10.32 -10.20 8.14
N ASP A 121 9.44 -10.30 7.13
CA ASP A 121 8.09 -9.76 7.25
C ASP A 121 7.21 -10.53 8.25
N ALA A 122 7.52 -11.79 8.55
CA ALA A 122 6.85 -12.53 9.62
C ALA A 122 7.21 -11.99 11.01
N TYR A 123 8.38 -11.37 11.17
CA TYR A 123 8.75 -10.66 12.40
C TYR A 123 8.21 -9.23 12.40
N ALA A 124 8.49 -8.46 11.35
CA ALA A 124 7.96 -7.11 11.15
C ALA A 124 8.02 -6.70 9.67
N PRO A 125 6.86 -6.54 8.99
CA PRO A 125 6.77 -6.15 7.58
C PRO A 125 7.45 -4.81 7.31
N ARG A 126 8.54 -4.82 6.52
CA ARG A 126 9.34 -3.63 6.24
C ARG A 126 9.82 -3.63 4.77
N THR A 127 11.08 -3.26 4.56
CA THR A 127 11.74 -3.25 3.26
C THR A 127 12.37 -4.61 3.00
N VAL A 128 12.55 -4.95 1.72
CA VAL A 128 13.28 -6.15 1.29
C VAL A 128 14.69 -6.19 1.93
N LEU A 129 15.36 -5.04 2.03
CA LEU A 129 16.67 -4.95 2.66
C LEU A 129 16.62 -5.39 4.14
N ALA A 130 15.62 -4.93 4.90
CA ALA A 130 15.44 -5.36 6.29
C ALA A 130 15.27 -6.88 6.39
N ALA A 131 14.41 -7.47 5.54
CA ALA A 131 14.21 -8.91 5.53
C ALA A 131 15.50 -9.69 5.20
N THR A 132 16.26 -9.24 4.20
CA THR A 132 17.54 -9.87 3.85
C THR A 132 18.59 -9.74 4.96
N SER A 133 18.67 -8.57 5.60
CA SER A 133 19.59 -8.34 6.72
C SER A 133 19.25 -9.21 7.92
N GLU A 134 17.96 -9.37 8.23
CA GLU A 134 17.54 -10.20 9.36
C GLU A 134 17.78 -11.69 9.12
N GLY A 135 17.56 -12.17 7.90
CA GLY A 135 17.94 -13.53 7.53
C GLY A 135 19.44 -13.77 7.67
N HIS A 136 20.26 -12.81 7.24
CA HIS A 136 21.72 -12.89 7.39
C HIS A 136 22.15 -12.90 8.86
N LEU A 137 21.63 -11.97 9.68
CA LEU A 137 21.93 -11.92 11.11
C LEU A 137 21.50 -13.20 11.82
N ALA A 138 20.32 -13.71 11.50
CA ALA A 138 19.84 -14.95 12.10
C ALA A 138 20.79 -16.12 11.84
N ALA A 139 21.40 -16.20 10.65
CA ALA A 139 22.37 -17.25 10.33
C ALA A 139 23.74 -17.04 11.01
N MET A 140 24.14 -15.81 11.33
CA MET A 140 25.40 -15.50 12.02
C MET A 140 25.32 -15.75 13.54
N ASP A 141 24.12 -15.69 14.11
CA ASP A 141 23.86 -15.94 15.53
C ASP A 141 23.79 -17.46 15.87
N PHE A 142 23.86 -18.34 14.87
CA PHE A 142 23.80 -19.81 15.01
C PHE A 142 25.17 -20.45 15.22
#